data_AF-A0A848YKV8-F1
#
_entry.id   AF-A0A848YKV8-F1
#
_cell.length_a   1.000
_cell.length_b   1.000
_cell.length_c   1.000
_cell.angle_alpha   90.00
_cell.angle_beta   90.00
_cell.angle_gamma   90.00
#
_symmetry.space_group_name_H-M   'P 1'
#
loop_
_entity.id
_entity.type
_entity.pdbx_description
1 polymer ?
#
loop_
_entity_poly.entity_id
_entity_poly.type
_entity_poly.pdbx_seq_one_letter_code
_entity_poly.pdbx_strand_id
1 'polypeptide(L)'
;PQLLFVARYLIPFALSLLYAGLAFAHFFTIEGGGYNSLDQVRTLLSKDEMLLAGWVHYLAFDLFIGGWIAVEADKVGLNRLIQAPILVATFMFGPAGLALFLTMRAGYFRKREASV
;
A
#
# COMPACT_ATOMS: atom_id res chain seq x y z
N PRO A 1 5.06 18.82 4.45
CA PRO A 1 5.52 18.25 5.75
C PRO A 1 4.44 18.06 6.83
N GLN A 2 3.32 18.81 6.85
CA GLN A 2 2.19 18.54 7.76
C GLN A 2 0.94 17.98 7.04
N LEU A 3 0.67 18.43 5.82
CA LEU A 3 -0.49 17.98 5.03
C LEU A 3 -0.48 16.45 4.77
N LEU A 4 0.70 15.87 4.61
CA LEU A 4 0.86 14.42 4.40
C LEU A 4 0.65 13.61 5.68
N PHE A 5 0.68 14.22 6.88
CA PHE A 5 0.62 13.46 8.13
C PHE A 5 -0.73 12.74 8.29
N VAL A 6 -1.83 13.44 8.03
CA VAL A 6 -3.19 12.88 8.12
C VAL A 6 -3.38 11.76 7.11
N ALA A 7 -3.06 12.04 5.84
CA ALA A 7 -3.23 11.09 4.74
C ALA A 7 -2.31 9.85 4.85
N ARG A 8 -1.10 10.03 5.37
CA ARG A 8 -0.08 8.96 5.46
C ARG A 8 -0.18 8.14 6.74
N TYR A 9 -0.61 8.74 7.85
CA TYR A 9 -0.57 8.08 9.16
C TYR A 9 -1.94 7.91 9.76
N LEU A 10 -2.75 8.97 9.92
CA LEU A 10 -4.03 8.87 10.63
C LEU A 10 -5.03 7.97 9.89
N ILE A 11 -5.21 8.18 8.57
CA ILE A 11 -6.15 7.37 7.78
C ILE A 11 -5.69 5.90 7.71
N PRO A 12 -4.45 5.58 7.30
CA PRO A 12 -3.96 4.20 7.29
C PRO A 12 -4.00 3.53 8.66
N PHE A 13 -3.74 4.27 9.73
CA PHE A 13 -3.82 3.73 11.10
C PHE A 13 -5.25 3.36 11.48
N ALA A 14 -6.22 4.25 11.24
CA ALA A 14 -7.63 3.96 11.50
C ALA A 14 -8.12 2.74 10.67
N LEU A 15 -7.77 2.68 9.38
CA LEU A 15 -8.08 1.54 8.52
C LEU A 15 -7.40 0.26 9.02
N SER A 16 -6.17 0.35 9.50
CA SER A 16 -5.42 -0.80 10.05
C SER A 16 -6.07 -1.34 11.33
N LEU A 17 -6.61 -0.47 12.20
CA LEU A 17 -7.38 -0.89 13.38
C LEU A 17 -8.68 -1.59 12.98
N LEU A 18 -9.40 -1.05 11.99
CA LEU A 18 -10.61 -1.69 11.46
C LEU A 18 -10.30 -3.08 10.86
N TYR A 19 -9.25 -3.16 10.03
CA TYR A 19 -8.76 -4.43 9.48
C TYR A 19 -8.42 -5.42 10.59
N ALA A 20 -7.65 -5.00 11.60
CA ALA A 20 -7.24 -5.88 12.69
C ALA A 20 -8.43 -6.42 13.47
N GLY A 21 -9.44 -5.58 13.74
CA GLY A 21 -10.69 -6.00 14.39
C GLY A 21 -11.45 -7.05 13.56
N LEU A 22 -11.65 -6.81 12.26
CA LEU A 22 -12.33 -7.75 11.37
C LEU A 22 -11.55 -9.07 11.23
N ALA A 23 -10.25 -9.00 10.96
CA ALA A 23 -9.40 -10.17 10.82
C ALA A 23 -9.37 -11.00 12.11
N PHE A 24 -9.20 -10.37 13.27
CA PHE A 24 -9.18 -11.07 14.55
C PHE A 24 -10.51 -11.76 14.86
N ALA A 25 -11.64 -11.12 14.55
CA ALA A 25 -12.96 -11.66 14.82
C ALA A 25 -13.35 -12.84 13.89
N HIS A 26 -12.89 -12.84 12.63
CA HIS A 26 -13.43 -13.74 11.60
C HIS A 26 -12.41 -14.71 10.99
N PHE A 27 -11.11 -14.44 11.05
CA PHE A 27 -10.11 -15.24 10.32
C PHE A 27 -10.09 -16.71 10.76
N PHE A 28 -10.13 -16.96 12.08
CA PHE A 28 -10.06 -18.32 12.63
C PHE A 28 -11.42 -19.03 12.69
N THR A 29 -12.51 -18.35 12.36
CA THR A 29 -13.86 -18.94 12.39
C THR A 29 -14.25 -19.58 11.06
N ILE A 30 -13.45 -19.39 10.01
CA ILE A 30 -13.73 -19.89 8.66
C ILE A 30 -12.96 -21.19 8.42
N GLU A 31 -13.67 -22.31 8.53
CA GLU A 31 -13.11 -23.62 8.23
C GLU A 31 -12.63 -23.71 6.77
N GLY A 32 -11.45 -24.28 6.57
CA GLY A 32 -10.82 -24.37 5.24
C GLY A 32 -10.32 -23.04 4.67
N GLY A 33 -10.42 -21.94 5.42
CA GLY A 33 -9.82 -20.65 5.09
C GLY A 33 -8.33 -20.60 5.43
N GLY A 34 -7.55 -19.86 4.63
CA GLY A 34 -6.13 -19.69 4.85
C GLY A 34 -5.40 -19.05 3.66
N TYR A 35 -4.08 -18.90 3.77
CA TYR A 35 -3.23 -18.32 2.73
C TYR A 35 -2.27 -19.33 2.08
N ASN A 36 -2.37 -20.62 2.40
CA ASN A 36 -1.44 -21.64 1.90
C ASN A 36 -1.77 -22.13 0.48
N SER A 37 -2.98 -21.86 -0.02
CA SER A 37 -3.38 -22.16 -1.39
C SER A 37 -4.41 -21.15 -1.90
N LEU A 38 -4.57 -21.04 -3.22
CA LEU A 38 -5.58 -20.18 -3.84
C LEU A 38 -7.00 -20.57 -3.43
N ASP A 39 -7.26 -21.86 -3.24
CA ASP A 39 -8.57 -22.33 -2.78
C ASP A 39 -8.86 -21.90 -1.34
N GLN A 40 -7.88 -21.95 -0.44
CA GLN A 40 -8.03 -21.44 0.92
C GLN A 40 -8.28 -19.93 0.95
N VAL A 41 -7.61 -19.17 0.07
CA VAL A 41 -7.83 -17.72 -0.06
C VAL A 41 -9.23 -17.44 -0.59
N ARG A 42 -9.68 -18.19 -1.60
CA ARG A 42 -11.05 -18.11 -2.11
C ARG A 42 -12.07 -18.39 -1.01
N THR A 43 -11.82 -19.40 -0.17
CA THR A 43 -12.69 -19.71 0.97
C THR A 43 -12.78 -18.55 1.97
N LEU A 44 -11.65 -17.93 2.34
CA LEU A 44 -11.66 -16.74 3.20
C LEU A 44 -12.44 -15.59 2.57
N LEU A 45 -12.12 -15.24 1.33
CA LEU A 45 -12.72 -14.10 0.64
C LEU A 45 -14.16 -14.36 0.14
N SER A 46 -14.68 -15.57 0.32
CA SER A 46 -16.10 -15.88 0.10
C SER A 46 -17.02 -15.34 1.21
N LYS A 47 -16.45 -14.90 2.32
CA LYS A 47 -17.16 -14.27 3.44
C LYS A 47 -17.02 -12.76 3.35
N ASP A 48 -18.15 -12.06 3.39
CA ASP A 48 -18.20 -10.61 3.22
C ASP A 48 -17.33 -9.87 4.24
N GLU A 49 -17.23 -10.36 5.47
CA GLU A 49 -16.43 -9.76 6.53
C GLU A 49 -14.93 -9.83 6.24
N MET A 50 -14.46 -10.97 5.75
CA MET A 50 -13.06 -11.16 5.34
C MET A 50 -12.75 -10.51 3.99
N LEU A 51 -13.73 -10.44 3.09
CA LEU A 51 -13.63 -9.69 1.85
C LEU A 51 -13.47 -8.19 2.14
N LEU A 52 -14.28 -7.65 3.04
CA LEU A 52 -14.15 -6.28 3.54
C LEU A 52 -12.80 -6.07 4.23
N ALA A 53 -12.37 -7.00 5.08
CA ALA A 53 -11.05 -6.93 5.70
C ALA A 53 -9.94 -6.86 4.64
N GLY A 54 -10.01 -7.68 3.59
CA GLY A 54 -9.09 -7.63 2.46
C GLY A 54 -9.11 -6.28 1.73
N TRP A 55 -10.30 -5.71 1.49
CA TRP A 55 -10.42 -4.41 0.84
C TRP A 55 -9.83 -3.27 1.70
N VAL A 56 -10.14 -3.25 3.00
CA VAL A 56 -9.59 -2.27 3.95
C VAL A 56 -8.07 -2.42 4.08
N HIS A 57 -7.55 -3.66 4.06
CA HIS A 57 -6.13 -3.93 4.04
C HIS A 57 -5.44 -3.26 2.85
N TYR A 58 -5.96 -3.42 1.62
CA TYR A 58 -5.40 -2.78 0.44
C TYR A 58 -5.39 -1.26 0.57
N LEU A 59 -6.51 -0.65 0.97
CA LEU A 59 -6.59 0.80 1.16
C LEU A 59 -5.58 1.32 2.20
N ALA A 60 -5.42 0.63 3.32
CA ALA A 60 -4.50 1.03 4.38
C ALA A 60 -3.04 1.01 3.88
N PHE A 61 -2.62 -0.09 3.25
CA PHE A 61 -1.26 -0.24 2.76
C PHE A 61 -0.97 0.69 1.57
N ASP A 62 -1.88 0.83 0.62
CA ASP A 62 -1.70 1.65 -0.58
C ASP A 62 -1.54 3.14 -0.22
N LEU A 63 -2.33 3.63 0.73
CA LEU A 63 -2.22 5.01 1.25
C LEU A 63 -0.92 5.23 2.04
N PHE A 64 -0.54 4.27 2.90
CA PHE A 64 0.70 4.36 3.66
C PHE A 64 1.93 4.40 2.74
N ILE A 65 1.98 3.48 1.76
CA ILE A 65 3.06 3.39 0.78
C ILE A 65 3.06 4.61 -0.12
N GLY A 66 1.90 5.07 -0.61
CA GLY A 66 1.80 6.31 -1.40
C GLY A 66 2.35 7.52 -0.65
N GLY A 67 2.02 7.65 0.65
CA GLY A 67 2.58 8.71 1.49
C GLY A 67 4.09 8.59 1.72
N TRP A 68 4.63 7.37 1.82
CA TRP A 68 6.08 7.13 1.85
C TRP A 68 6.74 7.51 0.53
N ILE A 69 6.19 7.09 -0.62
CA ILE A 69 6.67 7.44 -1.96
C ILE A 69 6.72 8.96 -2.12
N ALA A 70 5.66 9.69 -1.75
CA ALA A 70 5.61 11.14 -1.86
C ALA A 70 6.77 11.82 -1.10
N VAL A 71 7.04 11.38 0.14
CA VAL A 71 8.13 11.93 0.95
C VAL A 71 9.51 11.58 0.37
N GLU A 72 9.71 10.36 -0.11
CA GLU A 72 10.98 9.95 -0.71
C GLU A 72 11.22 10.64 -2.06
N ALA A 73 10.17 10.84 -2.86
CA ALA A 73 10.22 11.57 -4.12
C ALA A 73 10.55 13.05 -3.90
N ASP A 74 9.96 13.69 -2.88
CA ASP A 74 10.25 15.07 -2.50
C ASP A 74 11.71 15.24 -2.04
N LYS A 75 12.28 14.28 -1.29
CA LYS A 75 13.70 14.32 -0.85
C LYS A 75 14.70 14.35 -2.01
N VAL A 76 14.35 13.75 -3.15
CA VAL A 76 15.20 13.72 -4.35
C VAL A 76 14.81 14.79 -5.37
N GLY A 77 13.90 15.69 -5.03
CA GLY A 77 13.46 16.79 -5.90
C GLY A 77 12.67 16.33 -7.13
N LEU A 78 11.99 15.18 -7.06
CA LEU A 78 11.22 14.67 -8.19
C LEU A 78 10.01 15.58 -8.48
N ASN A 79 9.79 15.94 -9.75
CA ASN A 79 8.69 16.81 -10.16
C ASN A 79 7.32 16.20 -9.79
N ARG A 80 6.40 17.01 -9.25
CA ARG A 80 5.02 16.63 -8.91
C ARG A 80 4.23 16.02 -10.07
N LEU A 81 4.50 16.44 -11.32
CA LEU A 81 3.87 15.86 -12.52
C LEU A 81 4.28 14.41 -12.76
N ILE A 82 5.49 14.02 -12.33
CA ILE A 82 5.97 12.64 -12.39
C ILE A 82 5.49 11.85 -11.16
N GLN A 83 5.42 12.50 -9.99
CA GLN A 83 4.90 11.87 -8.78
C GLN A 83 3.43 11.45 -8.94
N ALA A 84 2.59 12.31 -9.54
CA ALA A 84 1.15 12.08 -9.67
C ALA A 84 0.78 10.71 -10.28
N PRO A 85 1.27 10.31 -11.48
CA PRO A 85 0.95 9.00 -12.04
C PRO A 85 1.47 7.82 -11.18
N ILE A 86 2.61 7.97 -10.50
CA ILE A 86 3.15 6.94 -9.59
C ILE A 86 2.24 6.78 -8.38
N LEU A 87 1.77 7.88 -7.79
CA LEU A 87 0.87 7.87 -6.64
C LEU A 87 -0.51 7.31 -7.01
N VAL A 88 -1.04 7.64 -8.19
CA VAL A 88 -2.27 7.05 -8.71
C VAL A 88 -2.11 5.55 -8.94
N ALA A 89 -1.00 5.13 -9.56
CA ALA A 89 -0.70 3.71 -9.75
C ALA A 89 -0.55 2.98 -8.41
N THR A 90 0.02 3.62 -7.38
CA THR A 90 0.13 3.05 -6.04
C THR A 90 -1.23 2.95 -5.36
N PHE A 91 -2.12 3.92 -5.55
CA PHE A 91 -3.46 3.85 -4.94
C PHE A 91 -4.37 2.81 -5.60
N MET A 92 -4.26 2.61 -6.92
CA MET A 92 -5.08 1.66 -7.66
C MET A 92 -4.49 0.25 -7.69
N PHE A 93 -3.16 0.17 -7.69
CA PHE A 93 -2.38 -1.05 -7.87
C PHE A 93 -1.12 -1.01 -7.00
N GLY A 94 -1.28 -0.92 -5.67
CA GLY A 94 -0.21 -0.80 -4.66
C GLY A 94 1.17 -1.33 -5.07
N PRO A 95 1.32 -2.64 -5.29
CA PRO A 95 2.59 -3.25 -5.64
C PRO A 95 3.20 -2.73 -6.95
N ALA A 96 2.38 -2.43 -7.97
CA ALA A 96 2.85 -1.93 -9.26
C ALA A 96 3.37 -0.48 -9.16
N GLY A 97 2.65 0.38 -8.45
CA GLY A 97 3.11 1.76 -8.19
C GLY A 97 4.41 1.80 -7.37
N LEU A 98 4.52 0.94 -6.35
CA LEU A 98 5.75 0.77 -5.58
C LEU A 98 6.91 0.29 -6.45
N ALA A 99 6.72 -0.73 -7.28
CA ALA A 99 7.74 -1.25 -8.18
C ALA A 99 8.23 -0.20 -9.18
N LEU A 100 7.31 0.60 -9.73
CA LEU A 100 7.62 1.72 -10.61
C LEU A 100 8.50 2.74 -9.90
N PHE A 101 8.13 3.17 -8.69
CA PHE A 101 8.91 4.12 -7.90
C PHE A 101 10.31 3.61 -7.58
N LEU A 102 10.44 2.35 -7.13
CA LEU A 102 11.74 1.76 -6.80
C LEU A 102 12.66 1.66 -8.02
N THR A 103 12.12 1.30 -9.18
CA THR A 103 12.86 1.24 -10.44
C THR A 103 13.40 2.62 -10.84
N MET A 104 12.55 3.65 -10.77
CA MET A 104 12.95 5.03 -11.03
C MET A 104 14.01 5.53 -10.06
N ARG A 105 13.83 5.23 -8.76
CA ARG A 105 14.76 5.60 -7.69
C ARG A 105 16.14 4.99 -7.91
N ALA A 106 16.22 3.71 -8.29
CA ALA A 106 17.49 3.05 -8.61
C ALA A 106 18.20 3.70 -9.81
N GLY A 107 17.46 4.08 -10.85
CA GLY A 107 18.02 4.81 -12.00
C GLY A 107 18.54 6.21 -11.62
N TYR A 108 17.82 6.93 -10.76
CA TYR A 108 18.19 8.28 -10.35
C TYR A 108 19.47 8.31 -9.48
N PHE A 109 19.63 7.37 -8.56
CA PHE A 109 20.85 7.28 -7.75
C PHE A 109 22.09 6.93 -8.58
N ARG A 110 21.97 5.97 -9.51
CA ARG A 110 23.09 5.63 -10.43
C ARG A 110 23.56 6.83 -11.24
N LYS A 111 22.63 7.68 -11.70
CA LYS A 111 22.99 8.89 -12.48
C LYS A 111 23.74 9.93 -11.63
N ARG A 112 23.45 10.02 -10.34
CA ARG A 112 24.15 10.94 -9.42
C ARG A 112 25.59 10.49 -9.15
N GLU A 113 25.83 9.19 -8.91
CA GLU A 113 27.17 8.64 -8.72
C GLU A 113 28.05 8.79 -9.96
N ALA A 114 27.49 8.64 -11.16
CA ALA A 114 28.24 8.85 -12.41
C ALA A 114 28.55 10.33 -12.72
N SER A 115 28.01 11.26 -11.94
CA SER A 115 28.19 12.71 -12.11
C SER A 115 29.03 13.38 -11.01
N VAL A 116 29.54 12.59 -10.07
CA VAL A 116 30.44 13.00 -8.97
C VAL A 116 31.82 12.41 -9.24
#